data_AF-A0A2W4S506-F1
#
_entry.id   AF-A0A2W4S506-F1
#
_cell.length_a   1.000
_cell.length_b   1.000
_cell.length_c   1.000
_cell.angle_alpha   90.00
_cell.angle_beta   90.00
_cell.angle_gamma   90.00
#
_symmetry.space_group_name_H-M   'P 1'
#
loop_
_entity.id
_entity.type
_entity.pdbx_description
1 polymer ?
#
loop_
_entity_poly.entity_id
_entity_poly.type
_entity_poly.pdbx_seq_one_letter_code
_entity_poly.pdbx_strand_id
1 'polypeptide(L)'
;LGPGVAASEFRTVTWTDVPLPPGAVLAARFRTPAELYDALRRVRVLLNQAPPLPERRLEERLREISSTEAEAVVRQRVGQDLFREMLMEYWDGRCAVTGLAVPELLRASHAKPWKDATDVERLDVYNGFLLAVHLDALFDRGLLTFADDGTAIPSPLLTPDVLATLGFPNGVPKLRRVAEGHRPYLAYHREHVWRRG
;
A
#
# COMPACT_ATOMS: atom_id res chain seq x y z
N LEU A 1 10.79 -14.55 -11.64
CA LEU A 1 9.50 -14.85 -10.98
C LEU A 1 9.23 -16.34 -11.10
N GLY A 2 9.12 -17.04 -9.96
CA GLY A 2 8.72 -18.45 -9.98
C GLY A 2 7.24 -18.59 -10.39
N PRO A 3 6.84 -19.71 -11.00
CA PRO A 3 5.48 -19.91 -11.54
C PRO A 3 4.36 -19.72 -10.50
N GLY A 4 4.63 -19.95 -9.22
CA GLY A 4 3.65 -19.76 -8.14
C GLY A 4 3.29 -18.30 -7.81
N VAL A 5 4.24 -17.37 -7.95
CA VAL A 5 4.03 -15.94 -7.61
C VAL A 5 3.22 -15.22 -8.69
N ALA A 6 3.36 -15.65 -9.95
CA ALA A 6 2.57 -15.10 -11.06
C ALA A 6 1.09 -15.52 -11.00
N ALA A 7 0.81 -16.73 -10.50
CA ALA A 7 -0.54 -17.29 -10.42
C ALA A 7 -1.42 -16.64 -9.33
N SER A 8 -0.81 -16.13 -8.25
CA SER A 8 -1.53 -15.44 -7.17
C SER A 8 -1.84 -13.97 -7.49
N GLU A 9 -1.03 -13.31 -8.31
CA GLU A 9 -1.14 -11.87 -8.60
C GLU A 9 -2.05 -11.55 -9.80
N PHE A 10 -2.12 -12.47 -10.77
CA PHE A 10 -2.88 -12.29 -12.00
C PHE A 10 -3.89 -13.43 -12.15
N ARG A 11 -5.18 -13.14 -12.01
CA ARG A 11 -6.23 -14.14 -12.23
C ARG A 11 -6.14 -14.67 -13.66
N THR A 12 -5.79 -15.94 -13.79
CA THR A 12 -5.92 -16.69 -15.04
C THR A 12 -7.39 -16.77 -15.41
N VAL A 13 -7.75 -16.19 -16.55
CA VAL A 13 -9.05 -16.42 -17.18
C VAL A 13 -8.84 -17.46 -18.27
N THR A 14 -9.66 -18.50 -18.28
CA THR A 14 -9.59 -19.58 -19.26
C THR A 14 -10.24 -19.17 -20.60
N TRP A 15 -9.59 -19.64 -21.68
CA TRP A 15 -10.01 -19.73 -23.09
C TRP A 15 -9.72 -18.59 -24.08
N THR A 16 -8.56 -18.64 -24.74
CA THR A 16 -8.33 -19.17 -26.11
C THR A 16 -6.82 -19.13 -26.38
N ASP A 17 -6.27 -20.12 -27.09
CA ASP A 17 -4.83 -20.19 -27.42
C ASP A 17 -4.40 -19.01 -28.31
N VAL A 18 -4.07 -17.87 -27.69
CA VAL A 18 -3.18 -16.90 -28.34
C VAL A 18 -1.80 -17.55 -28.27
N PRO A 19 -1.21 -17.95 -29.41
CA PRO A 19 0.11 -18.56 -29.39
C PRO A 19 1.08 -17.60 -28.72
N LEU A 20 1.61 -18.03 -27.59
CA LEU A 20 2.62 -17.28 -26.88
C LEU A 20 3.85 -17.16 -27.80
N PRO A 21 4.43 -15.97 -27.94
CA PRO A 21 5.71 -15.83 -28.64
C PRO A 21 6.74 -16.80 -28.04
N PRO A 22 7.70 -17.30 -28.83
CA PRO A 22 8.79 -18.12 -28.30
C PRO A 22 9.44 -17.47 -27.08
N GLY A 23 9.46 -18.17 -25.94
CA GLY A 23 10.03 -17.69 -24.68
C GLY A 23 9.04 -16.99 -23.72
N ALA A 24 7.80 -16.74 -24.13
CA ALA A 24 6.77 -16.22 -23.23
C ALA A 24 6.18 -17.34 -22.34
N VAL A 25 6.05 -17.05 -21.04
CA VAL A 25 5.55 -18.00 -20.01
C VAL A 25 4.10 -17.77 -19.60
N LEU A 26 3.55 -16.58 -19.86
CA LEU A 26 2.18 -16.22 -19.49
C LEU A 26 1.64 -15.11 -20.41
N ALA A 27 0.35 -15.15 -20.71
CA ALA A 27 -0.41 -14.01 -21.23
C ALA A 27 -1.53 -13.65 -20.24
N ALA A 28 -1.74 -12.35 -20.03
CA ALA A 28 -2.82 -11.82 -19.21
C ALA A 28 -3.68 -10.84 -20.04
N ARG A 29 -5.00 -10.88 -19.82
CA ARG A 29 -5.96 -9.96 -20.45
C ARG A 29 -6.67 -9.16 -19.38
N PHE A 30 -6.94 -7.90 -19.70
CA PHE A 30 -7.61 -6.95 -18.82
C PHE A 30 -8.90 -6.48 -19.47
N ARG A 31 -9.95 -6.32 -18.67
CA ARG A 31 -11.28 -5.91 -19.15
C ARG A 31 -11.34 -4.41 -19.42
N THR A 32 -10.46 -3.65 -18.74
CA THR A 32 -10.41 -2.19 -18.86
C THR A 32 -8.97 -1.70 -19.00
N PRO A 33 -8.75 -0.51 -19.59
CA PRO A 33 -7.44 0.13 -19.60
C PRO A 33 -6.87 0.34 -18.19
N ALA A 34 -7.71 0.62 -17.19
CA ALA A 34 -7.28 0.81 -15.81
C ALA A 34 -6.67 -0.47 -15.21
N GLU A 35 -7.29 -1.62 -15.45
CA GLU A 35 -6.77 -2.93 -15.05
C GLU A 35 -5.43 -3.25 -15.74
N LEU A 36 -5.31 -2.94 -17.04
CA LEU A 36 -4.06 -3.10 -17.79
C LEU A 36 -2.94 -2.22 -17.21
N TYR A 37 -3.21 -0.94 -16.97
CA TYR A 37 -2.21 -0.05 -16.40
C TYR A 37 -1.79 -0.46 -14.99
N ASP A 38 -2.72 -0.98 -14.18
CA ASP A 38 -2.38 -1.51 -12.86
C ASP A 38 -1.47 -2.73 -12.96
N ALA A 39 -1.78 -3.66 -13.85
CA ALA A 39 -0.95 -4.83 -14.08
C ALA A 39 0.42 -4.47 -14.67
N LEU A 40 0.50 -3.54 -15.62
CA LEU A 40 1.78 -3.05 -16.15
C LEU A 40 2.61 -2.36 -15.07
N ARG A 41 1.98 -1.63 -14.13
CA ARG A 41 2.68 -1.09 -12.96
C ARG A 41 3.21 -2.20 -12.06
N ARG A 42 2.43 -3.25 -11.77
CA ARG A 42 2.88 -4.41 -10.98
C ARG A 42 4.00 -5.16 -11.68
N VAL A 43 3.86 -5.41 -12.98
CA VAL A 43 4.91 -5.99 -13.82
C VAL A 43 6.14 -5.09 -13.81
N ARG A 44 6.02 -3.76 -13.86
CA ARG A 44 7.15 -2.84 -13.69
C ARG A 44 7.79 -2.96 -12.31
N VAL A 45 7.02 -3.06 -11.23
CA VAL A 45 7.55 -3.29 -9.88
C VAL A 45 8.28 -4.65 -9.80
N LEU A 46 7.73 -5.69 -10.43
CA LEU A 46 8.30 -7.04 -10.44
C LEU A 46 9.46 -7.23 -11.42
N LEU A 47 9.48 -6.52 -12.56
CA LEU A 47 10.55 -6.51 -13.56
C LEU A 47 11.67 -5.54 -13.20
N ASN A 48 11.37 -4.49 -12.43
CA ASN A 48 12.36 -3.70 -11.71
C ASN A 48 12.90 -4.50 -10.51
N GLN A 49 13.27 -5.76 -10.71
CA GLN A 49 14.12 -6.56 -9.83
C GLN A 49 15.61 -6.45 -10.21
N ALA A 50 15.99 -5.39 -10.91
CA ALA A 50 17.38 -4.94 -10.99
C ALA A 50 17.53 -3.42 -10.76
N PRO A 51 16.78 -2.84 -9.80
CA PRO A 51 17.33 -2.00 -8.75
C PRO A 51 17.27 -2.76 -7.41
N PRO A 52 17.93 -2.28 -6.35
CA PRO A 52 18.05 -3.06 -5.13
C PRO A 52 16.66 -3.35 -4.54
N LEU A 53 16.48 -4.58 -4.01
CA LEU A 53 15.34 -4.93 -3.15
C LEU A 53 15.17 -3.84 -2.06
N PRO A 54 13.97 -3.55 -1.56
CA PRO A 54 13.78 -2.51 -0.53
C PRO A 54 14.78 -2.62 0.63
N GLU A 55 15.16 -3.83 1.02
CA GLU A 55 16.18 -4.11 2.02
C GLU A 55 17.57 -3.64 1.58
N ARG A 56 17.96 -3.86 0.32
CA ARG A 56 19.22 -3.35 -0.22
C ARG A 56 19.22 -1.83 -0.35
N ARG A 57 18.11 -1.21 -0.75
CA ARG A 57 17.99 0.28 -0.77
C ARG A 57 18.12 0.85 0.63
N LEU A 58 17.54 0.19 1.61
CA LEU A 58 17.69 0.52 3.03
C LEU A 58 19.16 0.37 3.46
N GLU A 59 19.83 -0.74 3.14
CA GLU A 59 21.25 -0.96 3.46
C GLU A 59 22.17 0.09 2.82
N GLU A 60 21.94 0.44 1.56
CA GLU A 60 22.69 1.47 0.84
C GLU A 60 22.56 2.83 1.54
N ARG A 61 21.33 3.27 1.86
CA ARG A 61 21.10 4.52 2.60
C ARG A 61 21.70 4.51 4.00
N LEU A 62 21.72 3.37 4.67
CA LEU A 62 22.33 3.25 5.99
C LEU A 62 23.86 3.36 5.94
N ARG A 63 24.50 2.88 4.86
CA ARG A 63 25.95 3.03 4.67
C ARG A 63 26.37 4.49 4.45
N GLU A 64 25.49 5.31 3.86
CA GLU A 64 25.75 6.74 3.62
C GLU A 64 25.69 7.59 4.90
N ILE A 65 24.98 7.13 5.93
CA ILE A 65 24.86 7.83 7.21
C ILE A 65 26.04 7.41 8.10
N SER A 66 27.15 8.12 8.00
CA SER A 66 28.34 7.84 8.81
C SER A 66 28.08 8.10 10.30
N SER A 67 28.55 7.17 11.12
CA SER A 67 28.71 7.21 12.58
C SER A 67 27.59 6.62 13.45
N THR A 68 28.04 5.61 14.19
CA THR A 68 27.61 5.06 15.48
C THR A 68 27.04 6.10 16.45
N GLU A 69 25.72 6.11 16.62
CA GLU A 69 25.01 5.81 17.87
C GLU A 69 23.50 6.07 17.64
N ALA A 70 22.66 5.11 18.08
CA ALA A 70 21.23 4.93 17.76
C ALA A 70 20.90 4.30 16.39
N GLU A 71 21.56 3.20 16.04
CA GLU A 71 21.30 2.41 14.81
C GLU A 71 19.80 2.12 14.58
N ALA A 72 19.06 1.77 15.64
CA ALA A 72 17.65 1.43 15.52
C ALA A 72 16.76 2.63 15.14
N VAL A 73 17.01 3.80 15.73
CA VAL A 73 16.24 5.03 15.43
C VAL A 73 16.56 5.54 14.03
N VAL A 74 17.84 5.51 13.65
CA VAL A 74 18.28 5.86 12.29
C VAL A 74 17.67 4.91 11.27
N ARG A 75 17.75 3.60 11.51
CA ARG A 75 17.15 2.57 10.64
C ARG A 75 15.65 2.72 10.50
N GLN A 76 14.94 3.00 11.59
CA GLN A 76 13.51 3.28 11.54
C GLN A 76 13.23 4.52 10.68
N ARG A 77 13.95 5.62 10.89
CA ARG A 77 13.75 6.86 10.10
C ARG A 77 13.96 6.61 8.61
N VAL A 78 15.10 6.03 8.25
CA VAL A 78 15.45 5.73 6.85
C VAL A 78 14.45 4.75 6.23
N GLY A 79 14.02 3.74 6.98
CA GLY A 79 13.03 2.78 6.52
C GLY A 79 11.65 3.40 6.32
N GLN A 80 11.21 4.31 7.20
CA GLN A 80 9.97 5.05 7.02
C GLN A 80 10.02 6.03 5.86
N ASP A 81 11.17 6.71 5.64
CA ASP A 81 11.38 7.58 4.49
C ASP A 81 11.31 6.78 3.18
N LEU A 82 11.99 5.63 3.11
CA LEU A 82 11.94 4.74 1.95
C LEU A 82 10.53 4.19 1.71
N PHE A 83 9.84 3.75 2.77
CA PHE A 83 8.45 3.30 2.67
C PHE A 83 7.53 4.38 2.11
N ARG A 84 7.71 5.63 2.58
CA ARG A 84 6.96 6.78 2.06
C ARG A 84 7.21 7.00 0.58
N GLU A 85 8.46 6.96 0.13
CA GLU A 85 8.79 7.10 -1.29
C GLU A 85 8.13 6.02 -2.15
N MET A 86 8.18 4.76 -1.70
CA MET A 86 7.54 3.66 -2.42
C MET A 86 6.01 3.80 -2.47
N LEU A 87 5.37 4.29 -1.41
CA LEU A 87 3.94 4.59 -1.42
C LEU A 87 3.61 5.79 -2.32
N MET A 88 4.47 6.81 -2.38
CA MET A 88 4.32 7.92 -3.34
C MET A 88 4.34 7.39 -4.78
N GLU A 89 5.23 6.47 -5.12
CA GLU A 89 5.26 5.83 -6.44
C GLU A 89 4.01 4.97 -6.68
N TYR A 90 3.64 4.11 -5.72
CA TYR A 90 2.53 3.16 -5.87
C TYR A 90 1.17 3.86 -6.06
N TRP A 91 0.94 4.96 -5.33
CA TRP A 91 -0.31 5.70 -5.34
C TRP A 91 -0.34 6.88 -6.33
N ASP A 92 0.65 6.97 -7.22
CA ASP A 92 0.81 8.06 -8.20
C ASP A 92 0.82 9.46 -7.55
N GLY A 93 1.46 9.57 -6.37
CA GLY A 93 1.56 10.79 -5.58
C GLY A 93 0.22 11.32 -5.06
N ARG A 94 -0.79 10.44 -4.91
CA ARG A 94 -2.16 10.83 -4.57
C ARG A 94 -2.70 10.06 -3.38
N CYS A 95 -3.55 10.72 -2.59
CA CYS A 95 -4.27 10.05 -1.51
C CYS A 95 -5.07 8.84 -2.06
N ALA A 96 -4.96 7.72 -1.34
CA ALA A 96 -5.63 6.46 -1.63
C ALA A 96 -7.16 6.55 -1.55
N VAL A 97 -7.69 7.53 -0.80
CA VAL A 97 -9.12 7.77 -0.61
C VAL A 97 -9.59 8.94 -1.47
N THR A 98 -9.04 10.13 -1.26
CA THR A 98 -9.57 11.38 -1.85
C THR A 98 -8.95 11.75 -3.20
N GLY A 99 -7.81 11.14 -3.56
CA GLY A 99 -7.04 11.54 -4.74
C GLY A 99 -6.27 12.86 -4.62
N LEU A 100 -6.28 13.50 -3.43
CA LEU A 100 -5.48 14.69 -3.11
C LEU A 100 -4.01 14.48 -3.54
N ALA A 101 -3.45 15.43 -4.27
CA ALA A 101 -2.14 15.30 -4.93
C ALA A 101 -1.12 16.35 -4.45
N VAL A 102 -1.23 16.80 -3.19
CA VAL A 102 -0.33 17.78 -2.58
C VAL A 102 0.60 17.01 -1.62
N PRO A 103 1.86 16.70 -2.02
CA PRO A 103 2.74 15.80 -1.27
C PRO A 103 2.93 16.16 0.23
N GLU A 104 2.94 17.46 0.54
CA GLU A 104 3.09 18.01 1.88
C GLU A 104 1.92 17.63 2.80
N LEU A 105 0.74 17.40 2.21
CA LEU A 105 -0.48 16.97 2.89
C LEU A 105 -0.67 15.45 2.88
N LEU A 106 0.28 14.69 2.34
CA LEU A 106 0.22 13.24 2.29
C LEU A 106 1.11 12.61 3.35
N ARG A 107 0.67 11.49 3.91
CA ARG A 107 1.37 10.66 4.91
C ARG A 107 1.35 9.21 4.47
N ALA A 108 2.43 8.50 4.79
CA ALA A 108 2.58 7.08 4.54
C ALA A 108 2.12 6.34 5.80
N SER A 109 0.95 5.69 5.72
CA SER A 109 0.29 5.10 6.87
C SER A 109 0.35 3.58 6.78
N HIS A 110 0.92 2.93 7.80
CA HIS A 110 0.97 1.47 7.87
C HIS A 110 -0.36 0.88 8.33
N ALA A 111 -0.81 -0.21 7.71
CA ALA A 111 -1.98 -0.97 8.16
C ALA A 111 -1.63 -1.92 9.32
N LYS A 112 -0.56 -2.70 9.20
CA LYS A 112 0.07 -3.37 10.34
C LYS A 112 1.16 -2.46 10.90
N PRO A 113 1.00 -1.91 12.12
CA PRO A 113 1.90 -0.90 12.65
C PRO A 113 3.37 -1.32 12.65
N TRP A 114 4.27 -0.35 12.45
CA TRP A 114 5.72 -0.59 12.37
C TRP A 114 6.28 -1.48 13.49
N LYS A 115 5.79 -1.28 14.72
CA LYS A 115 6.21 -2.01 15.92
C LYS A 115 5.85 -3.50 15.88
N ASP A 116 4.78 -3.85 15.17
CA ASP A 116 4.23 -5.21 15.08
C ASP A 116 4.64 -5.90 13.77
N ALA A 117 5.11 -5.12 12.78
CA ALA A 117 5.56 -5.57 11.48
C ALA A 117 7.01 -6.11 11.51
N THR A 118 7.25 -7.17 10.74
CA THR A 118 8.60 -7.67 10.40
C THR A 118 9.34 -6.70 9.47
N ASP A 119 10.65 -6.85 9.31
CA ASP A 119 11.46 -6.00 8.42
C ASP A 119 10.97 -6.00 6.96
N VAL A 120 10.47 -7.14 6.47
CA VAL A 120 9.87 -7.25 5.13
C VAL A 120 8.54 -6.49 5.08
N GLU A 121 7.65 -6.71 6.05
CA GLU A 121 6.34 -6.05 6.11
C GLU A 121 6.46 -4.53 6.29
N ARG A 122 7.52 -4.03 6.95
CA ARG A 122 7.78 -2.59 7.14
C ARG A 122 8.02 -1.85 5.82
N LEU A 123 8.58 -2.55 4.83
CA LEU A 123 8.91 -2.02 3.51
C LEU A 123 7.96 -2.51 2.40
N ASP A 124 6.96 -3.32 2.74
CA ASP A 124 5.96 -3.81 1.79
C ASP A 124 4.93 -2.71 1.50
N VAL A 125 4.85 -2.27 0.24
CA VAL A 125 3.89 -1.25 -0.21
C VAL A 125 2.43 -1.64 0.03
N TYR A 126 2.13 -2.93 0.12
CA TYR A 126 0.78 -3.40 0.44
C TYR A 126 0.43 -3.28 1.93
N ASN A 127 1.43 -3.09 2.80
CA ASN A 127 1.23 -2.83 4.22
C ASN A 127 0.88 -1.36 4.52
N GLY A 128 0.47 -0.58 3.52
CA GLY A 128 0.01 0.77 3.83
C GLY A 128 -0.59 1.55 2.68
N PHE A 129 -0.99 2.76 3.04
CA PHE A 129 -1.72 3.66 2.17
C PHE A 129 -1.09 5.05 2.22
N LEU A 130 -1.05 5.71 1.07
CA LEU A 130 -0.74 7.13 1.02
C LEU A 130 -2.03 7.90 1.35
N LEU A 131 -2.10 8.55 2.50
CA LEU A 131 -3.32 9.18 3.01
C LEU A 131 -3.14 10.68 3.20
N ALA A 132 -4.23 11.44 3.06
CA ALA A 132 -4.24 12.84 3.48
C ALA A 132 -4.06 12.91 5.00
N VAL A 133 -3.42 13.96 5.54
CA VAL A 133 -3.03 14.07 6.96
C VAL A 133 -4.14 13.67 7.95
N HIS A 134 -5.36 14.15 7.73
CA HIS A 134 -6.51 13.84 8.57
C HIS A 134 -6.95 12.37 8.47
N LEU A 135 -6.94 11.78 7.27
CA LEU A 135 -7.27 10.36 7.07
C LEU A 135 -6.20 9.43 7.63
N ASP A 136 -4.93 9.82 7.52
CA ASP A 136 -3.80 9.14 8.18
C ASP A 136 -4.00 9.08 9.69
N ALA A 137 -4.29 10.22 10.32
CA ALA A 137 -4.55 10.28 11.75
C ALA A 137 -5.76 9.42 12.17
N LEU A 138 -6.82 9.37 11.36
CA LEU A 138 -7.97 8.51 11.62
C LEU A 138 -7.60 7.02 11.51
N PHE A 139 -6.84 6.64 10.49
CA PHE A 139 -6.45 5.27 10.22
C PHE A 139 -5.47 4.76 11.30
N ASP A 140 -4.35 5.45 11.50
CA ASP A 140 -3.31 5.10 12.49
C ASP A 140 -3.85 4.99 13.92
N ARG A 141 -4.83 5.82 14.28
CA ARG A 141 -5.47 5.77 15.61
C ARG A 141 -6.60 4.76 15.72
N GLY A 142 -6.91 4.02 14.65
CA GLY A 142 -7.99 3.04 14.62
C GLY A 142 -9.38 3.64 14.63
N LEU A 143 -9.54 4.92 14.29
CA LEU A 143 -10.84 5.59 14.13
C LEU A 143 -11.45 5.33 12.75
N LEU A 144 -10.65 4.90 11.78
CA LEU A 144 -11.07 4.49 10.45
C LEU A 144 -10.34 3.20 10.08
N THR A 145 -11.02 2.27 9.44
CA THR A 145 -10.41 1.09 8.79
C THR A 145 -11.07 0.85 7.44
N PHE A 146 -10.65 -0.18 6.71
CA PHE A 146 -11.25 -0.56 5.43
C PHE A 146 -11.58 -2.06 5.38
N ALA A 147 -12.69 -2.39 4.71
CA ALA A 147 -13.03 -3.75 4.31
C ALA A 147 -12.10 -4.25 3.18
N ASP A 148 -12.18 -5.54 2.85
CA ASP A 148 -11.33 -6.16 1.81
C ASP A 148 -11.64 -5.67 0.39
N ASP A 149 -12.80 -5.04 0.19
CA ASP A 149 -13.19 -4.36 -1.05
C ASP A 149 -12.84 -2.86 -1.04
N GLY A 150 -12.23 -2.38 0.05
CA GLY A 150 -11.82 -0.99 0.25
C GLY A 150 -12.91 -0.08 0.81
N THR A 151 -14.09 -0.60 1.15
CA THR A 151 -15.14 0.18 1.80
C THR A 151 -14.64 0.72 3.13
N ALA A 152 -14.78 2.04 3.34
CA ALA A 152 -14.39 2.70 4.57
C ALA A 152 -15.33 2.31 5.72
N ILE A 153 -14.74 1.96 6.87
CA ILE A 153 -15.47 1.59 8.09
C ILE A 153 -15.03 2.55 9.20
N PRO A 154 -15.78 3.63 9.45
CA PRO A 154 -15.51 4.53 10.57
C PRO A 154 -15.83 3.84 11.91
N SER A 155 -15.06 4.17 12.95
CA SER A 155 -15.37 3.84 14.34
C SER A 155 -16.66 4.56 14.78
N PRO A 156 -17.44 4.01 15.74
CA PRO A 156 -18.61 4.68 16.30
C PRO A 156 -18.32 6.08 16.87
N LEU A 157 -17.07 6.37 17.22
CA LEU A 157 -16.62 7.67 17.70
C LEU A 157 -16.66 8.77 16.61
N LEU A 158 -16.64 8.40 15.32
CA LEU A 158 -16.80 9.32 14.20
C LEU A 158 -18.29 9.45 13.88
N THR A 159 -18.99 10.23 14.71
CA THR A 159 -20.42 10.53 14.50
C THR A 159 -20.63 11.24 13.16
N PRO A 160 -21.88 11.24 12.62
CA PRO A 160 -22.18 11.95 11.37
C PRO A 160 -21.75 13.42 11.39
N ASP A 161 -21.92 14.13 12.50
CA ASP A 161 -21.50 15.53 12.64
C ASP A 161 -19.98 15.69 12.60
N VAL A 162 -19.24 14.77 13.22
CA VAL A 162 -17.77 14.75 13.16
C VAL A 162 -17.31 14.46 11.74
N LEU A 163 -17.91 13.47 11.06
CA LEU A 163 -17.61 13.16 9.66
C LEU A 163 -17.90 14.36 8.74
N ALA A 164 -19.04 15.04 8.92
CA ALA A 164 -19.36 16.25 8.18
C ALA A 164 -18.31 17.36 8.40
N THR A 165 -17.90 17.57 9.65
CA THR A 165 -16.84 18.54 10.02
C THR A 165 -15.50 18.20 9.38
N LEU A 166 -15.20 16.91 9.21
CA LEU A 166 -14.00 16.42 8.53
C LEU A 166 -14.10 16.44 7.00
N GLY A 167 -15.21 16.92 6.43
CA GLY A 167 -15.43 17.00 4.99
C GLY A 167 -16.03 15.74 4.37
N PHE A 168 -16.60 14.85 5.17
CA PHE A 168 -17.23 13.59 4.77
C PHE A 168 -18.72 13.53 5.17
N PRO A 169 -19.58 14.47 4.75
CA PRO A 169 -20.98 14.52 5.16
C PRO A 169 -21.79 13.28 4.72
N ASN A 170 -21.33 12.58 3.68
CA ASN A 170 -21.93 11.35 3.16
C ASN A 170 -21.11 10.10 3.49
N GLY A 171 -20.23 10.18 4.49
CA GLY A 171 -19.27 9.15 4.83
C GLY A 171 -17.95 9.25 4.06
N VAL A 172 -16.96 8.51 4.54
CA VAL A 172 -15.62 8.48 3.94
C VAL A 172 -15.66 7.67 2.64
N PRO A 173 -15.10 8.16 1.52
CA PRO A 173 -15.03 7.39 0.28
C PRO A 173 -14.26 6.08 0.46
N LYS A 174 -14.59 5.09 -0.37
CA LYS A 174 -13.79 3.86 -0.45
C LYS A 174 -12.38 4.11 -0.99
N LEU A 175 -11.47 3.19 -0.74
CA LEU A 175 -10.16 3.18 -1.38
C LEU A 175 -10.30 3.15 -2.92
N ARG A 176 -9.48 3.95 -3.60
CA ARG A 176 -9.45 4.05 -5.07
C ARG A 176 -8.97 2.76 -5.75
N ARG A 177 -8.17 1.96 -5.05
CA ARG A 177 -7.71 0.63 -5.48
C ARG A 177 -7.42 -0.24 -4.24
N VAL A 178 -7.63 -1.55 -4.37
CA VAL A 178 -7.21 -2.56 -3.38
C VAL A 178 -6.69 -3.78 -4.14
N ALA A 179 -5.39 -4.06 -3.99
CA ALA A 179 -4.77 -5.31 -4.45
C ALA A 179 -4.90 -6.44 -3.40
N GLU A 180 -4.79 -7.69 -3.82
CA GLU A 180 -4.91 -8.86 -2.92
C GLU A 180 -3.85 -8.82 -1.79
N GLY A 181 -2.66 -8.30 -2.06
CA GLY A 181 -1.60 -8.12 -1.05
C GLY A 181 -1.98 -7.22 0.13
N HIS A 182 -2.95 -6.29 -0.01
CA HIS A 182 -3.37 -5.45 1.12
C HIS A 182 -4.25 -6.21 2.13
N ARG A 183 -4.93 -7.28 1.70
CA ARG A 183 -5.99 -7.92 2.48
C ARG A 183 -5.49 -8.47 3.82
N PRO A 184 -4.34 -9.16 3.91
CA PRO A 184 -3.81 -9.61 5.19
C PRO A 184 -3.55 -8.46 6.16
N TYR A 185 -3.03 -7.33 5.68
CA TYR A 185 -2.76 -6.16 6.51
C TYR A 185 -4.03 -5.41 6.93
N LEU A 186 -5.02 -5.30 6.04
CA LEU A 186 -6.33 -4.75 6.39
C LEU A 186 -7.06 -5.64 7.40
N ALA A 187 -6.97 -6.96 7.27
CA ALA A 187 -7.48 -7.90 8.27
C ALA A 187 -6.82 -7.67 9.63
N TYR A 188 -5.48 -7.60 9.65
CA TYR A 188 -4.72 -7.28 10.87
C TYR A 188 -5.19 -5.96 11.50
N HIS A 189 -5.29 -4.89 10.69
CA HIS A 189 -5.71 -3.57 11.16
C HIS A 189 -7.12 -3.61 11.78
N ARG A 190 -8.08 -4.29 11.14
CA ARG A 190 -9.45 -4.45 11.67
C ARG A 190 -9.52 -5.24 12.98
N GLU A 191 -8.56 -6.13 13.23
CA GLU A 191 -8.52 -6.99 14.41
C GLU A 191 -7.75 -6.38 15.58
N HIS A 192 -6.63 -5.69 15.29
CA HIS A 192 -5.68 -5.27 16.32
C HIS A 192 -5.58 -3.75 16.53
N VAL A 193 -5.99 -2.95 15.53
CA VAL A 193 -5.83 -1.48 15.56
C VAL A 193 -7.18 -0.77 15.64
N TRP A 194 -8.16 -1.22 14.85
CA TRP A 194 -9.47 -0.58 14.74
C TRP A 194 -10.26 -0.62 16.04
N ARG A 195 -10.75 0.55 16.47
CA ARG A 195 -11.55 0.72 17.68
C ARG A 195 -13.02 0.47 17.35
N ARG A 196 -13.47 -0.76 17.63
CA ARG A 196 -14.84 -1.25 17.33
C ARG A 196 -15.94 -0.57 18.15
N GLY A 197 -15.58 0.15 19.23
CA GLY A 197 -16.53 0.61 20.24
C GLY A 197 -16.73 -0.42 21.33
#